data_AF-A0A2D9H030-F1
#
_entry.id   AF-A0A2D9H030-F1
#
_cell.length_a   1.000
_cell.length_b   1.000
_cell.length_c   1.000
_cell.angle_alpha   90.00
_cell.angle_beta   90.00
_cell.angle_gamma   90.00
#
_symmetry.space_group_name_H-M   'P 1'
#
loop_
_entity.id
_entity.type
_entity.pdbx_description
1 polymer ?
#
loop_
_entity_poly.entity_id
_entity_poly.type
_entity_poly.pdbx_seq_one_letter_code
_entity_poly.pdbx_strand_id
1 'polypeptide(L)'
;MRTRILLTTAVAVLLLGAGLVAVRLLGGPGTTLGEAVALAPADAQRYTFTDWAAVREEVGASASEGDLAELLDAGFDADLTSASGLVASAPLLSAEFGWSPATVDWELLAQSPEGAVEIVDLGEVSAESVTDRLAALGYQRPDEDDGVWVGGTELLAGIAGRTGLSATPTLQYVAVRDGLLWAGDRQPYLETALASTDGPAEAVADLADSFRESPAAAVVYTADHACESLAMGQADETDQATADQLLAAAGKINPVTAFAMGLLPGGDAEVLLGFENDEQARTNADTRAVLAAGPAPGQGGDFSDRFAVREVTAEGTMVRLSLEPEPSAFVLSDLSSGPVLFASC
;
A
#
# COMPACT_ATOMS: atom_id res chain seq x y z
N MET A 1 13.34 -37.14 41.51
CA MET A 1 12.62 -35.85 41.32
C MET A 1 13.35 -34.91 40.37
N ARG A 2 14.62 -34.55 40.62
CA ARG A 2 15.42 -33.66 39.75
C ARG A 2 15.48 -34.07 38.27
N THR A 3 15.64 -35.36 37.98
CA THR A 3 15.71 -35.89 36.60
C THR A 3 14.40 -35.76 35.83
N ARG A 4 13.25 -35.82 36.53
CA ARG A 4 11.94 -35.63 35.91
C ARG A 4 11.66 -34.17 35.58
N ILE A 5 12.09 -33.25 36.47
CA ILE A 5 11.96 -31.80 36.26
C ILE A 5 12.82 -31.34 35.07
N LEU A 6 14.08 -31.81 34.98
CA LEU A 6 14.96 -31.51 33.85
C LEU A 6 14.42 -32.02 32.52
N LEU A 7 13.82 -33.22 32.49
CA LEU A 7 13.20 -33.76 31.28
C LEU A 7 11.99 -32.92 30.85
N THR A 8 11.13 -32.52 31.78
CA THR A 8 9.95 -31.70 31.47
C THR A 8 10.34 -30.30 30.98
N THR A 9 11.36 -29.69 31.55
CA THR A 9 11.84 -28.36 31.10
C THR A 9 12.49 -28.44 29.72
N ALA A 10 13.30 -29.45 29.45
CA ALA A 10 13.93 -29.64 28.14
C ALA A 10 12.89 -29.90 27.03
N VAL A 11 11.86 -30.70 27.31
CA VAL A 11 10.76 -30.96 26.36
C VAL A 11 9.94 -29.69 26.12
N ALA A 12 9.64 -28.90 27.15
CA ALA A 12 8.92 -27.64 27.00
C ALA A 12 9.68 -26.63 26.14
N VAL A 13 11.00 -26.49 26.36
CA VAL A 13 11.85 -25.60 25.56
C VAL A 13 11.95 -26.07 24.10
N LEU A 14 12.05 -27.38 23.87
CA LEU A 14 12.04 -27.96 22.51
C LEU A 14 10.70 -27.74 21.80
N LEU A 15 9.57 -27.88 22.49
CA LEU A 15 8.24 -27.66 21.91
C LEU A 15 7.99 -26.17 21.62
N LEU A 16 8.45 -25.27 22.49
CA LEU A 16 8.39 -23.82 22.25
C LEU A 16 9.29 -23.41 21.08
N GLY A 17 10.52 -23.93 21.00
CA GLY A 17 11.43 -23.69 19.88
C GLY A 17 10.90 -24.25 18.56
N ALA A 18 10.35 -25.46 18.57
CA ALA A 18 9.75 -26.08 17.40
C ALA A 18 8.47 -25.35 16.95
N GLY A 19 7.66 -24.84 17.88
CA GLY A 19 6.49 -24.02 17.58
C GLY A 19 6.87 -22.69 16.92
N LEU A 20 7.90 -22.02 17.43
CA LEU A 20 8.39 -20.76 16.85
C LEU A 20 8.98 -20.95 15.44
N VAL A 21 9.73 -22.04 15.23
CA VAL A 21 10.28 -22.41 13.92
C VAL A 21 9.19 -22.86 12.96
N ALA A 22 8.16 -23.55 13.43
CA ALA A 22 7.01 -23.95 12.62
C ALA A 22 6.16 -22.74 12.20
N VAL A 23 5.91 -21.77 13.08
CA VAL A 23 5.22 -20.51 12.73
C VAL A 23 6.03 -19.72 11.68
N ARG A 24 7.36 -19.70 11.82
CA ARG A 24 8.23 -19.06 10.80
C ARG A 24 8.30 -19.80 9.47
N LEU A 25 8.12 -21.12 9.47
CA LEU A 25 8.20 -21.96 8.27
C LEU A 25 6.83 -22.22 7.61
N LEU A 26 5.73 -21.98 8.33
CA LEU A 26 4.36 -22.20 7.85
C LEU A 26 3.60 -20.90 7.52
N GLY A 27 4.24 -19.74 7.69
CA GLY A 27 3.59 -18.42 7.55
C GLY A 27 2.63 -18.16 8.72
N GLY A 28 2.85 -17.07 9.47
CA GLY A 28 1.76 -16.52 10.27
C GLY A 28 0.61 -16.05 9.35
N PRO A 29 -0.58 -15.72 9.88
CA PRO A 29 -1.56 -15.00 9.06
C PRO A 29 -0.87 -13.78 8.46
N GLY A 30 -0.98 -13.62 7.13
CA GLY A 30 -0.35 -12.52 6.40
C GLY A 30 -0.81 -11.17 6.94
N THR A 31 -0.11 -10.09 6.57
CA THR A 31 -0.64 -8.74 6.77
C THR A 31 -1.86 -8.55 5.84
N THR A 32 -2.82 -7.70 6.21
CA THR A 32 -3.94 -7.35 5.30
C THR A 32 -3.40 -6.80 3.97
N LEU A 33 -2.31 -6.03 4.03
CA LEU A 33 -1.58 -5.57 2.84
C LEU A 33 -1.09 -6.74 1.97
N GLY A 34 -0.45 -7.75 2.57
CA GLY A 34 0.04 -8.93 1.87
C GLY A 34 -1.08 -9.70 1.18
N GLU A 35 -2.19 -9.92 1.89
CA GLU A 35 -3.39 -10.55 1.34
C GLU A 35 -3.99 -9.74 0.19
N ALA A 36 -4.08 -8.41 0.31
CA ALA A 36 -4.54 -7.54 -0.74
C ALA A 36 -3.62 -7.57 -1.97
N VAL A 37 -2.30 -7.42 -1.77
CA VAL A 37 -1.29 -7.42 -2.85
C VAL A 37 -1.28 -8.76 -3.60
N ALA A 38 -1.52 -9.88 -2.92
CA ALA A 38 -1.62 -11.19 -3.56
C ALA A 38 -2.79 -11.30 -4.57
N LEU A 39 -3.81 -10.44 -4.47
CA LEU A 39 -4.93 -10.38 -5.42
C LEU A 39 -4.58 -9.59 -6.69
N ALA A 40 -3.55 -8.75 -6.66
CA ALA A 40 -3.29 -7.80 -7.73
C ALA A 40 -2.80 -8.49 -9.03
N PRO A 41 -3.03 -7.86 -10.20
CA PRO A 41 -2.54 -8.36 -11.48
C PRO A 41 -1.00 -8.49 -11.51
N ALA A 42 -0.51 -9.55 -12.14
CA ALA A 42 0.93 -9.84 -12.24
C ALA A 42 1.76 -8.74 -12.93
N ASP A 43 1.14 -7.91 -13.79
CA ASP A 43 1.79 -6.82 -14.49
C ASP A 43 1.76 -5.49 -13.73
N ALA A 44 1.12 -5.43 -12.57
CA ALA A 44 1.05 -4.22 -11.77
C ALA A 44 2.44 -3.81 -11.25
N GLN A 45 2.71 -2.51 -11.34
CA GLN A 45 4.00 -1.91 -11.01
C GLN A 45 3.92 -0.97 -9.80
N ARG A 46 2.74 -0.38 -9.60
CA ARG A 46 2.43 0.52 -8.49
C ARG A 46 1.21 0.02 -7.73
N TYR A 47 1.35 -0.05 -6.41
CA TYR A 47 0.33 -0.53 -5.50
C TYR A 47 0.17 0.53 -4.41
N THR A 48 -1.06 0.97 -4.16
CA THR A 48 -1.37 1.81 -3.01
C THR A 48 -2.50 1.17 -2.22
N PHE A 49 -2.37 1.16 -0.90
CA PHE A 49 -3.22 0.42 0.01
C PHE A 49 -3.69 1.33 1.14
N THR A 50 -4.94 1.15 1.57
CA THR A 50 -5.49 1.80 2.76
C THR A 50 -6.42 0.83 3.48
N ASP A 51 -6.09 0.53 4.74
CA ASP A 51 -6.94 -0.23 5.65
C ASP A 51 -7.89 0.76 6.33
N TRP A 52 -9.04 0.96 5.72
CA TRP A 52 -10.05 1.91 6.20
C TRP A 52 -10.59 1.55 7.58
N ALA A 53 -10.61 0.26 7.95
CA ALA A 53 -10.94 -0.14 9.31
C ALA A 53 -9.90 0.36 10.32
N ALA A 54 -8.60 0.19 10.02
CA ALA A 54 -7.52 0.72 10.84
C ALA A 54 -7.51 2.26 10.87
N VAL A 55 -7.76 2.93 9.74
CA VAL A 55 -7.85 4.40 9.70
C VAL A 55 -8.99 4.89 10.60
N ARG A 56 -10.17 4.28 10.52
CA ARG A 56 -11.31 4.62 11.39
C ARG A 56 -10.96 4.45 12.87
N GLU A 57 -10.28 3.36 13.24
CA GLU A 57 -9.84 3.13 14.61
C GLU A 57 -8.85 4.20 15.08
N GLU A 58 -7.85 4.54 14.26
CA GLU A 58 -6.82 5.53 14.59
C GLU A 58 -7.41 6.93 14.80
N VAL A 59 -8.35 7.36 13.95
CA VAL A 59 -8.98 8.68 14.07
C VAL A 59 -10.21 8.70 14.97
N GLY A 60 -10.63 7.53 15.49
CA GLY A 60 -11.81 7.40 16.36
C GLY A 60 -13.15 7.62 15.66
N ALA A 61 -13.23 7.38 14.34
CA ALA A 61 -14.46 7.48 13.55
C ALA A 61 -15.27 6.18 13.60
N SER A 62 -16.60 6.27 13.51
CA SER A 62 -17.44 5.08 13.42
C SER A 62 -17.56 4.58 11.98
N ALA A 63 -17.87 3.29 11.80
CA ALA A 63 -18.15 2.71 10.48
C ALA A 63 -19.54 3.17 9.99
N SER A 64 -19.63 4.41 9.51
CA SER A 64 -20.87 5.08 9.17
C SER A 64 -20.65 6.13 8.07
N GLU A 65 -21.51 6.12 7.04
CA GLU A 65 -21.51 7.16 6.00
C GLU A 65 -21.71 8.58 6.55
N GLY A 66 -22.33 8.71 7.73
CA GLY A 66 -22.50 10.01 8.40
C GLY A 66 -21.18 10.64 8.85
N ASP A 67 -20.14 9.83 9.05
CA ASP A 67 -18.84 10.26 9.57
C ASP A 67 -17.80 10.43 8.45
N LEU A 68 -18.17 10.18 7.18
CA LEU A 68 -17.22 10.17 6.06
C LEU A 68 -16.39 11.45 5.96
N ALA A 69 -17.02 12.62 6.09
CA ALA A 69 -16.29 13.89 5.97
C ALA A 69 -15.25 14.07 7.10
N GLU A 70 -15.58 13.65 8.32
CA GLU A 70 -14.67 13.72 9.47
C GLU A 70 -13.55 12.68 9.35
N LEU A 71 -13.87 11.48 8.88
CA LEU A 71 -12.90 10.43 8.58
C LEU A 71 -11.85 10.90 7.56
N LEU A 72 -12.29 11.52 6.45
CA LEU A 72 -11.39 11.99 5.41
C LEU A 72 -10.52 13.16 5.87
N ASP A 73 -11.07 14.09 6.66
CA ASP A 73 -10.34 15.24 7.20
C ASP A 73 -9.29 14.80 8.24
N ALA A 74 -9.69 14.00 9.22
CA ALA A 74 -8.79 13.49 10.25
C ALA A 74 -7.75 12.52 9.69
N GLY A 75 -8.14 11.68 8.72
CA GLY A 75 -7.23 10.78 8.03
C GLY A 75 -6.21 11.53 7.16
N PHE A 76 -6.60 12.65 6.55
CA PHE A 76 -5.67 13.53 5.86
C PHE A 76 -4.66 14.15 6.83
N ASP A 77 -5.11 14.71 7.95
CA ASP A 77 -4.24 15.30 8.98
C ASP A 77 -3.24 14.28 9.57
N ALA A 78 -3.57 12.99 9.53
CA ALA A 78 -2.70 11.88 9.95
C ALA A 78 -1.86 11.27 8.80
N ASP A 79 -1.93 11.81 7.58
CA ASP A 79 -1.29 11.27 6.36
C ASP A 79 -1.74 9.85 5.96
N LEU A 80 -2.86 9.37 6.50
CA LEU A 80 -3.37 8.01 6.29
C LEU A 80 -4.20 7.86 5.01
N THR A 81 -4.70 8.96 4.44
CA THR A 81 -5.56 8.93 3.25
C THR A 81 -4.79 9.20 1.95
N SER A 82 -3.50 9.52 2.03
CA SER A 82 -2.71 9.97 0.88
C SER A 82 -2.46 8.88 -0.16
N ALA A 83 -2.42 7.61 0.27
CA ALA A 83 -2.30 6.44 -0.59
C ALA A 83 -3.63 6.02 -1.23
N SER A 84 -4.77 6.55 -0.79
CA SER A 84 -6.07 6.08 -1.25
C SER A 84 -6.38 6.46 -2.70
N GLY A 85 -6.86 5.48 -3.47
CA GLY A 85 -7.46 5.68 -4.79
C GLY A 85 -8.91 6.19 -4.71
N LEU A 86 -9.61 5.98 -3.59
CA LEU A 86 -11.03 6.31 -3.45
C LEU A 86 -11.33 7.70 -2.87
N VAL A 87 -10.41 8.35 -2.16
CA VAL A 87 -10.67 9.66 -1.48
C VAL A 87 -11.35 10.68 -2.39
N ALA A 88 -10.87 10.82 -3.63
CA ALA A 88 -11.45 11.77 -4.59
C ALA A 88 -12.90 11.44 -4.98
N SER A 89 -13.27 10.16 -4.96
CA SER A 89 -14.60 9.65 -5.29
C SER A 89 -15.47 9.42 -4.06
N ALA A 90 -14.91 9.46 -2.85
CA ALA A 90 -15.59 9.02 -1.63
C ALA A 90 -16.96 9.69 -1.40
N PRO A 91 -17.13 11.03 -1.59
CA PRO A 91 -18.45 11.64 -1.49
C PRO A 91 -19.46 11.11 -2.51
N LEU A 92 -19.00 10.80 -3.73
CA LEU A 92 -19.84 10.23 -4.79
C LEU A 92 -20.23 8.80 -4.45
N LEU A 93 -19.27 8.00 -3.98
CA LEU A 93 -19.50 6.61 -3.58
C LEU A 93 -20.56 6.53 -2.48
N SER A 94 -20.41 7.35 -1.45
CA SER A 94 -21.38 7.46 -0.34
C SER A 94 -22.79 7.82 -0.83
N ALA A 95 -22.89 8.87 -1.66
CA ALA A 95 -24.19 9.42 -2.08
C ALA A 95 -24.91 8.52 -3.10
N GLU A 96 -24.18 7.96 -4.06
CA GLU A 96 -24.77 7.32 -5.24
C GLU A 96 -24.60 5.79 -5.24
N PHE A 97 -23.46 5.29 -4.78
CA PHE A 97 -23.12 3.85 -4.81
C PHE A 97 -23.49 3.13 -3.50
N GLY A 98 -23.69 3.87 -2.40
CA GLY A 98 -24.15 3.33 -1.12
C GLY A 98 -23.08 2.61 -0.29
N TRP A 99 -21.81 2.90 -0.57
CA TRP A 99 -20.63 2.46 0.16
C TRP A 99 -19.54 3.52 0.01
N SER A 100 -18.55 3.55 0.89
CA SER A 100 -17.44 4.51 0.82
C SER A 100 -16.30 4.04 1.74
N PRO A 101 -15.15 4.76 1.78
CA PRO A 101 -14.14 4.61 2.84
C PRO A 101 -14.68 4.51 4.28
N ALA A 102 -15.86 5.07 4.55
CA ALA A 102 -16.47 5.00 5.87
C ALA A 102 -17.07 3.63 6.22
N THR A 103 -17.30 2.76 5.24
CA THR A 103 -18.04 1.49 5.43
C THR A 103 -17.32 0.25 4.92
N VAL A 104 -16.33 0.39 4.04
CA VAL A 104 -15.49 -0.72 3.54
C VAL A 104 -14.33 -1.02 4.51
N ASP A 105 -13.74 -2.21 4.42
CA ASP A 105 -12.65 -2.60 5.34
C ASP A 105 -11.30 -2.13 4.83
N TRP A 106 -10.96 -2.40 3.57
CA TRP A 106 -9.70 -1.94 2.97
C TRP A 106 -9.84 -1.75 1.46
N GLU A 107 -8.91 -1.00 0.88
CA GLU A 107 -8.74 -0.85 -0.57
C GLU A 107 -7.29 -1.08 -1.01
N LEU A 108 -7.13 -1.55 -2.24
CA LEU A 108 -5.87 -1.64 -2.96
C LEU A 108 -6.06 -1.14 -4.40
N LEU A 109 -5.34 -0.09 -4.77
CA LEU A 109 -5.18 0.32 -6.15
C LEU A 109 -3.91 -0.30 -6.74
N ALA A 110 -4.06 -1.16 -7.74
CA ALA A 110 -2.97 -1.74 -8.52
C ALA A 110 -2.94 -1.12 -9.93
N GLN A 111 -1.77 -0.65 -10.36
CA GLN A 111 -1.61 0.06 -11.63
C GLN A 111 -0.48 -0.51 -12.48
N SER A 112 -0.74 -0.64 -13.78
CA SER A 112 0.23 -0.97 -14.81
C SER A 112 0.11 0.01 -15.99
N PRO A 113 1.05 -0.02 -16.95
CA PRO A 113 0.88 0.70 -18.22
C PRO A 113 -0.41 0.29 -18.98
N GLU A 114 -0.92 -0.92 -18.75
CA GLU A 114 -2.07 -1.50 -19.44
C GLU A 114 -3.41 -1.29 -18.73
N GLY A 115 -3.42 -0.75 -17.50
CA GLY A 115 -4.64 -0.31 -16.83
C GLY A 115 -4.47 -0.13 -15.33
N ALA A 116 -5.58 0.21 -14.68
CA ALA A 116 -5.66 0.32 -13.23
C ALA A 116 -6.88 -0.44 -12.71
N VAL A 117 -6.70 -1.15 -11.60
CA VAL A 117 -7.74 -1.88 -10.90
C VAL A 117 -7.69 -1.50 -9.42
N GLU A 118 -8.83 -1.04 -8.92
CA GLU A 118 -9.11 -0.86 -7.50
C GLU A 118 -9.80 -2.13 -6.98
N ILE A 119 -9.25 -2.73 -5.92
CA ILE A 119 -9.79 -3.90 -5.24
C ILE A 119 -10.20 -3.46 -3.85
N VAL A 120 -11.46 -3.68 -3.49
CA VAL A 120 -12.04 -3.19 -2.24
C VAL A 120 -12.69 -4.36 -1.50
N ASP A 121 -12.35 -4.54 -0.24
CA ASP A 121 -13.09 -5.43 0.65
C ASP A 121 -14.31 -4.70 1.20
N LEU A 122 -15.49 -5.19 0.85
CA LEU A 122 -16.76 -4.55 1.19
C LEU A 122 -17.07 -4.62 2.69
N GLY A 123 -16.37 -5.46 3.47
CA GLY A 123 -16.65 -5.66 4.88
C GLY A 123 -18.12 -6.07 5.12
N GLU A 124 -18.86 -5.26 5.86
CA GLU A 124 -20.29 -5.51 6.12
C GLU A 124 -21.23 -5.06 4.99
N VAL A 125 -20.72 -4.36 3.96
CA VAL A 125 -21.53 -3.92 2.82
C VAL A 125 -21.93 -5.13 1.97
N SER A 126 -23.23 -5.37 1.83
CA SER A 126 -23.71 -6.51 1.04
C SER A 126 -23.46 -6.30 -0.47
N ALA A 127 -22.92 -7.33 -1.13
CA ALA A 127 -22.78 -7.36 -2.59
C ALA A 127 -24.10 -7.10 -3.35
N GLU A 128 -25.23 -7.62 -2.84
CA GLU A 128 -26.56 -7.39 -3.43
C GLU A 128 -26.89 -5.89 -3.49
N SER A 129 -26.74 -5.17 -2.36
CA SER A 129 -26.98 -3.72 -2.32
C SER A 129 -26.09 -2.95 -3.29
N VAL A 130 -24.83 -3.35 -3.45
CA VAL A 130 -23.91 -2.74 -4.44
C VAL A 130 -24.43 -2.96 -5.86
N THR A 131 -24.77 -4.20 -6.22
CA THR A 131 -25.25 -4.51 -7.58
C THR A 131 -26.59 -3.86 -7.91
N ASP A 132 -27.50 -3.76 -6.93
CA ASP A 132 -28.76 -3.02 -7.07
C ASP A 132 -28.52 -1.52 -7.35
N ARG A 133 -27.53 -0.94 -6.67
CA ARG A 133 -27.10 0.45 -6.89
C ARG A 133 -26.49 0.65 -8.27
N LEU A 134 -25.61 -0.24 -8.71
CA LEU A 134 -25.04 -0.20 -10.07
C LEU A 134 -26.15 -0.23 -11.14
N ALA A 135 -27.12 -1.13 -10.99
CA ALA A 135 -28.27 -1.21 -11.90
C ALA A 135 -29.11 0.09 -11.88
N ALA A 136 -29.37 0.66 -10.70
CA ALA A 136 -30.12 1.90 -10.56
C ALA A 136 -29.40 3.11 -11.17
N LEU A 137 -28.06 3.13 -11.11
CA LEU A 137 -27.23 4.16 -11.72
C LEU A 137 -27.19 4.05 -13.25
N GLY A 138 -27.52 2.89 -13.81
CA GLY A 138 -27.59 2.64 -15.25
C GLY A 138 -26.39 1.86 -15.80
N TYR A 139 -25.60 1.19 -14.94
CA TYR A 139 -24.60 0.24 -15.41
C TYR A 139 -25.30 -0.92 -16.13
N GLN A 140 -24.69 -1.38 -17.22
CA GLN A 140 -25.17 -2.55 -17.93
C GLN A 140 -24.77 -3.80 -17.13
N ARG A 141 -25.79 -4.60 -16.78
CA ARG A 141 -25.60 -5.85 -16.04
C ARG A 141 -24.86 -6.88 -16.91
N PRO A 142 -23.88 -7.61 -16.37
CA PRO A 142 -23.25 -8.74 -17.05
C PRO A 142 -24.21 -9.93 -17.23
N ASP A 143 -23.89 -10.82 -18.16
CA ASP A 143 -24.63 -12.07 -18.36
C ASP A 143 -24.39 -13.09 -17.23
N GLU A 144 -23.17 -13.07 -16.65
CA GLU A 144 -22.75 -13.90 -15.52
C GLU A 144 -22.78 -13.07 -14.23
N ASP A 145 -23.13 -13.69 -13.09
CA ASP A 145 -23.35 -12.96 -11.82
C ASP A 145 -22.08 -12.29 -11.27
N ASP A 146 -20.89 -12.83 -11.59
CA ASP A 146 -19.57 -12.31 -11.21
C ASP A 146 -18.87 -11.56 -12.36
N GLY A 147 -19.59 -11.29 -13.46
CA GLY A 147 -19.08 -10.56 -14.61
C GLY A 147 -18.92 -9.05 -14.38
N VAL A 148 -18.40 -8.37 -15.41
CA VAL A 148 -18.15 -6.92 -15.37
C VAL A 148 -19.40 -6.12 -15.73
N TRP A 149 -19.86 -5.30 -14.79
CA TRP A 149 -20.84 -4.24 -15.00
C TRP A 149 -20.22 -3.09 -15.79
N VAL A 150 -20.88 -2.71 -16.89
CA VAL A 150 -20.36 -1.72 -17.83
C VAL A 150 -21.07 -0.38 -17.67
N GLY A 151 -20.38 0.61 -17.10
CA GLY A 151 -20.81 2.00 -17.07
C GLY A 151 -20.17 2.83 -18.19
N GLY A 152 -18.84 2.74 -18.29
CA GLY A 152 -18.03 3.50 -19.24
C GLY A 152 -17.97 5.01 -18.93
N THR A 153 -17.20 5.74 -19.75
CA THR A 153 -16.90 7.16 -19.51
C THR A 153 -18.14 8.06 -19.54
N GLU A 154 -19.08 7.79 -20.45
CA GLU A 154 -20.28 8.64 -20.62
C GLU A 154 -21.22 8.57 -19.42
N LEU A 155 -21.45 7.37 -18.87
CA LEU A 155 -22.28 7.20 -17.69
C LEU A 155 -21.65 7.91 -16.50
N LEU A 156 -20.36 7.67 -16.26
CA LEU A 156 -19.64 8.22 -15.12
C LEU A 156 -19.59 9.75 -15.17
N ALA A 157 -19.30 10.34 -16.35
CA ALA A 157 -19.37 11.77 -16.56
C ALA A 157 -20.78 12.34 -16.37
N GLY A 158 -21.81 11.59 -16.77
CA GLY A 158 -23.21 11.94 -16.55
C GLY A 158 -23.59 11.95 -15.07
N ILE A 159 -23.13 11.00 -14.28
CA ILE A 159 -23.32 10.96 -12.83
C ILE A 159 -22.63 12.17 -12.19
N ALA A 160 -21.33 12.33 -12.43
CA ALA A 160 -20.53 13.43 -11.89
C ALA A 160 -21.11 14.81 -12.25
N GLY A 161 -21.57 15.00 -13.49
CA GLY A 161 -22.19 16.25 -13.93
C GLY A 161 -23.53 16.56 -13.26
N ARG A 162 -24.30 15.53 -12.85
CA ARG A 162 -25.58 15.71 -12.14
C ARG A 162 -25.39 15.99 -10.65
N THR A 163 -24.41 15.34 -10.02
CA THR A 163 -24.17 15.45 -8.58
C THR A 163 -23.22 16.60 -8.24
N GLY A 164 -22.36 17.00 -9.17
CA GLY A 164 -21.25 17.92 -8.92
C GLY A 164 -20.10 17.27 -8.15
N LEU A 165 -20.11 15.94 -8.01
CA LEU A 165 -19.11 15.16 -7.29
C LEU A 165 -18.11 14.52 -8.27
N SER A 166 -16.89 14.31 -7.82
CA SER A 166 -15.82 13.71 -8.61
C SER A 166 -15.95 12.20 -8.67
N ALA A 167 -15.55 11.62 -9.81
CA ALA A 167 -15.49 10.19 -10.03
C ALA A 167 -14.12 9.83 -10.61
N THR A 168 -13.46 8.84 -10.02
CA THR A 168 -12.22 8.28 -10.53
C THR A 168 -12.50 7.38 -11.73
N PRO A 169 -11.61 7.36 -12.74
CA PRO A 169 -11.81 6.51 -13.92
C PRO A 169 -11.97 5.02 -13.63
N THR A 170 -11.47 4.51 -12.50
CA THR A 170 -11.63 3.11 -12.08
C THR A 170 -13.09 2.70 -11.89
N LEU A 171 -14.00 3.64 -11.63
CA LEU A 171 -15.42 3.32 -11.47
C LEU A 171 -16.15 3.05 -12.80
N GLN A 172 -15.47 3.12 -13.95
CA GLN A 172 -16.11 2.89 -15.26
C GLN A 172 -16.61 1.46 -15.44
N TYR A 173 -15.91 0.49 -14.86
CA TYR A 173 -16.19 -0.93 -14.97
C TYR A 173 -16.09 -1.57 -13.59
N VAL A 174 -17.08 -2.36 -13.20
CA VAL A 174 -17.15 -2.91 -11.82
C VAL A 174 -17.52 -4.38 -11.85
N ALA A 175 -16.82 -5.22 -11.09
CA ALA A 175 -17.23 -6.58 -10.79
C ALA A 175 -17.35 -6.76 -9.27
N VAL A 176 -18.26 -7.62 -8.82
CA VAL A 176 -18.47 -7.90 -7.40
C VAL A 176 -18.50 -9.41 -7.20
N ARG A 177 -17.54 -9.95 -6.44
CA ARG A 177 -17.42 -11.39 -6.17
C ARG A 177 -16.67 -11.64 -4.87
N ASP A 178 -17.02 -12.72 -4.16
CA ASP A 178 -16.33 -13.18 -2.96
C ASP A 178 -16.15 -12.12 -1.84
N GLY A 179 -17.10 -11.19 -1.70
CA GLY A 179 -17.02 -10.09 -0.74
C GLY A 179 -16.16 -8.90 -1.20
N LEU A 180 -15.55 -9.00 -2.38
CA LEU A 180 -14.72 -7.96 -2.98
C LEU A 180 -15.46 -7.22 -4.09
N LEU A 181 -15.19 -5.92 -4.18
CA LEU A 181 -15.49 -5.10 -5.34
C LEU A 181 -14.20 -4.84 -6.12
N TRP A 182 -14.26 -5.06 -7.43
CA TRP A 182 -13.17 -4.81 -8.36
C TRP A 182 -13.62 -3.72 -9.33
N ALA A 183 -12.91 -2.59 -9.37
CA ALA A 183 -13.24 -1.46 -10.22
C ALA A 183 -12.07 -1.14 -11.16
N GLY A 184 -12.31 -1.10 -12.47
CA GLY A 184 -11.29 -0.92 -13.49
C GLY A 184 -11.51 0.30 -14.38
N ASP A 185 -10.43 0.90 -14.85
CA ASP A 185 -10.46 2.01 -15.81
C ASP A 185 -10.70 1.56 -17.26
N ARG A 186 -10.42 0.27 -17.55
CA ARG A 186 -10.58 -0.39 -18.84
C ARG A 186 -11.19 -1.77 -18.66
N GLN A 187 -12.29 -2.05 -19.37
CA GLN A 187 -12.96 -3.36 -19.29
C GLN A 187 -12.04 -4.54 -19.61
N PRO A 188 -11.27 -4.56 -20.72
CA PRO A 188 -10.43 -5.72 -21.02
C PRO A 188 -9.33 -5.97 -19.98
N TYR A 189 -8.83 -4.91 -19.35
CA TYR A 189 -7.83 -5.03 -18.29
C TYR A 189 -8.44 -5.61 -17.02
N LEU A 190 -9.61 -5.12 -16.61
CA LEU A 190 -10.36 -5.67 -15.47
C LEU A 190 -10.73 -7.15 -15.70
N GLU A 191 -11.21 -7.51 -16.89
CA GLU A 191 -11.51 -8.91 -17.23
C GLU A 191 -10.26 -9.80 -17.14
N THR A 192 -9.10 -9.28 -17.59
CA THR A 192 -7.81 -9.99 -17.47
C THR A 192 -7.39 -10.15 -16.01
N ALA A 193 -7.52 -9.11 -15.20
CA ALA A 193 -7.24 -9.14 -13.77
C ALA A 193 -8.11 -10.19 -13.06
N LEU A 194 -9.41 -10.21 -13.35
CA LEU A 194 -10.37 -11.15 -12.74
C LEU A 194 -10.12 -12.61 -13.15
N ALA A 195 -9.59 -12.84 -14.36
CA ALA A 195 -9.28 -14.17 -14.89
C ALA A 195 -7.88 -14.68 -14.53
N SER A 196 -6.98 -13.80 -14.08
CA SER A 196 -5.60 -14.16 -13.74
C SER A 196 -5.57 -15.07 -12.51
N THR A 197 -4.69 -16.08 -12.55
CA THR A 197 -4.25 -16.84 -11.38
C THR A 197 -2.83 -16.50 -10.97
N ASP A 198 -2.14 -15.68 -11.77
CA ASP A 198 -0.80 -15.21 -11.51
C ASP A 198 -0.89 -13.99 -10.61
N GLY A 199 -0.18 -14.04 -9.48
CA GLY A 199 -0.04 -12.92 -8.55
C GLY A 199 1.10 -11.97 -8.94
N PRO A 200 1.40 -10.97 -8.10
CA PRO A 200 2.46 -10.00 -8.36
C PRO A 200 3.85 -10.66 -8.40
N ALA A 201 4.86 -9.89 -8.82
CA ALA A 201 6.25 -10.33 -8.74
C ALA A 201 6.63 -10.75 -7.30
N GLU A 202 7.42 -11.82 -7.17
CA GLU A 202 7.80 -12.40 -5.87
C GLU A 202 8.40 -11.36 -4.92
N ALA A 203 9.29 -10.49 -5.41
CA ALA A 203 9.87 -9.42 -4.59
C ALA A 203 8.84 -8.41 -4.05
N VAL A 204 7.75 -8.16 -4.78
CA VAL A 204 6.65 -7.29 -4.32
C VAL A 204 5.82 -8.00 -3.25
N ALA A 205 5.45 -9.25 -3.49
CA ALA A 205 4.72 -10.07 -2.53
C ALA A 205 5.51 -10.21 -1.21
N ASP A 206 6.79 -10.57 -1.30
CA ASP A 206 7.68 -10.73 -0.14
C ASP A 206 7.76 -9.45 0.71
N LEU A 207 7.84 -8.27 0.07
CA LEU A 207 7.89 -7.00 0.79
C LEU A 207 6.56 -6.68 1.46
N ALA A 208 5.43 -6.89 0.78
CA ALA A 208 4.09 -6.67 1.34
C ALA A 208 3.83 -7.54 2.59
N ASP A 209 4.34 -8.77 2.59
CA ASP A 209 4.26 -9.71 3.72
C ASP A 209 5.29 -9.44 4.83
N SER A 210 6.31 -8.61 4.58
CA SER A 210 7.45 -8.41 5.49
C SER A 210 7.27 -7.28 6.51
N PHE A 211 6.16 -6.54 6.45
CA PHE A 211 5.87 -5.51 7.45
C PHE A 211 5.73 -6.12 8.85
N ARG A 212 6.21 -5.42 9.90
CA ARG A 212 6.11 -5.94 11.29
C ARG A 212 4.65 -6.10 11.75
N GLU A 213 3.82 -5.18 11.28
CA GLU A 213 2.40 -5.05 11.57
C GLU A 213 1.70 -4.64 10.27
N SER A 214 0.39 -4.93 10.13
CA SER A 214 -0.33 -4.48 8.93
C SER A 214 -0.40 -2.95 8.91
N PRO A 215 0.09 -2.29 7.86
CA PRO A 215 0.04 -0.83 7.79
C PRO A 215 -1.39 -0.34 7.59
N ALA A 216 -1.73 0.81 8.17
CA ALA A 216 -3.00 1.49 7.93
C ALA A 216 -3.04 2.13 6.53
N ALA A 217 -1.89 2.57 6.02
CA ALA A 217 -1.73 3.08 4.66
C ALA A 217 -0.35 2.69 4.15
N ALA A 218 -0.25 2.27 2.88
CA ALA A 218 1.03 1.87 2.31
C ALA A 218 1.12 2.08 0.81
N VAL A 219 2.36 2.13 0.32
CA VAL A 219 2.67 1.98 -1.10
C VAL A 219 3.69 0.86 -1.27
N VAL A 220 3.57 0.12 -2.38
CA VAL A 220 4.54 -0.88 -2.81
C VAL A 220 4.82 -0.65 -4.29
N TYR A 221 6.08 -0.70 -4.70
CA TYR A 221 6.53 -0.47 -6.07
C TYR A 221 7.45 -1.60 -6.53
N THR A 222 7.34 -1.99 -7.79
CA THR A 222 8.37 -2.81 -8.46
C THR A 222 9.67 -2.02 -8.60
N ALA A 223 10.79 -2.71 -8.87
CA ALA A 223 12.07 -2.06 -9.16
C ALA A 223 11.95 -0.98 -10.23
N ASP A 224 11.34 -1.31 -11.38
CA ASP A 224 11.23 -0.38 -12.52
C ASP A 224 10.49 0.89 -12.12
N HIS A 225 9.35 0.76 -11.43
CA HIS A 225 8.56 1.91 -11.03
C HIS A 225 9.23 2.73 -9.92
N ALA A 226 9.87 2.08 -8.95
CA ALA A 226 10.63 2.75 -7.91
C ALA A 226 11.79 3.57 -8.51
N CYS A 227 12.55 2.98 -9.43
CA CYS A 227 13.65 3.67 -10.10
C CYS A 227 13.18 4.76 -11.07
N GLU A 228 12.00 4.64 -11.67
CA GLU A 228 11.43 5.70 -12.50
C GLU A 228 10.94 6.89 -11.66
N SER A 229 10.23 6.60 -10.57
CA SER A 229 9.47 7.59 -9.80
C SER A 229 10.25 8.22 -8.66
N LEU A 230 11.18 7.47 -8.05
CA LEU A 230 11.90 7.90 -6.85
C LEU A 230 13.36 8.27 -7.10
N ALA A 231 13.92 8.00 -8.29
CA ALA A 231 15.32 8.26 -8.56
C ALA A 231 15.63 9.74 -8.81
N MET A 232 16.82 10.15 -8.38
CA MET A 232 17.30 11.53 -8.52
C MET A 232 17.42 12.02 -9.97
N GLY A 233 17.37 11.13 -10.96
CA GLY A 233 17.37 11.50 -12.38
C GLY A 233 16.21 12.42 -12.80
N GLN A 234 15.14 12.48 -11.99
CA GLN A 234 14.01 13.39 -12.20
C GLN A 234 14.18 14.77 -11.51
N ALA A 235 15.18 14.92 -10.64
CA ALA A 235 15.43 16.18 -9.94
C ALA A 235 16.11 17.22 -10.85
N ASP A 236 16.17 18.47 -10.41
CA ASP A 236 16.95 19.49 -11.11
C ASP A 236 18.47 19.25 -11.00
N GLU A 237 19.25 19.92 -11.85
CA GLU A 237 20.71 19.73 -11.92
C GLU A 237 21.44 20.03 -10.59
N THR A 238 20.90 20.94 -9.78
CA THR A 238 21.52 21.31 -8.49
C THR A 238 21.28 20.23 -7.44
N ASP A 239 20.07 19.71 -7.39
CA ASP A 239 19.69 18.60 -6.51
C ASP A 239 20.40 17.31 -6.91
N GLN A 240 20.55 17.03 -8.21
CA GLN A 240 21.36 15.91 -8.71
C GLN A 240 22.82 16.02 -8.26
N ALA A 241 23.45 17.20 -8.43
CA ALA A 241 24.83 17.42 -8.01
C ALA A 241 25.03 17.32 -6.49
N THR A 242 23.99 17.66 -5.72
CA THR A 242 23.98 17.50 -4.26
C THR A 242 23.83 16.03 -3.88
N ALA A 243 22.91 15.31 -4.51
CA ALA A 243 22.74 13.87 -4.35
C ALA A 243 24.02 13.10 -4.65
N ASP A 244 24.74 13.42 -5.74
CA ASP A 244 26.01 12.78 -6.09
C ASP A 244 27.04 12.90 -4.96
N GLN A 245 27.11 14.07 -4.31
CA GLN A 245 28.03 14.31 -3.18
C GLN A 245 27.60 13.51 -1.95
N LEU A 246 26.30 13.46 -1.66
CA LEU A 246 25.76 12.71 -0.53
C LEU A 246 25.95 11.20 -0.72
N LEU A 247 25.70 10.68 -1.92
CA LEU A 247 25.95 9.29 -2.28
C LEU A 247 27.43 8.93 -2.16
N ALA A 248 28.32 9.76 -2.70
CA ALA A 248 29.77 9.56 -2.58
C ALA A 248 30.25 9.53 -1.13
N ALA A 249 29.59 10.27 -0.23
CA ALA A 249 29.90 10.28 1.20
C ALA A 249 29.28 9.10 1.97
N ALA A 250 28.05 8.69 1.61
CA ALA A 250 27.30 7.64 2.32
C ALA A 250 27.76 6.22 1.97
N GLY A 251 28.31 6.01 0.76
CA GLY A 251 28.87 4.74 0.33
C GLY A 251 28.16 4.13 -0.88
N LYS A 252 28.33 2.83 -1.05
CA LYS A 252 27.83 2.12 -2.24
C LYS A 252 26.32 1.92 -2.15
N ILE A 253 25.60 2.30 -3.19
CA ILE A 253 24.20 1.94 -3.40
C ILE A 253 24.06 0.78 -4.39
N ASN A 254 23.01 -0.03 -4.21
CA ASN A 254 22.58 -1.03 -5.18
C ASN A 254 21.14 -0.74 -5.62
N PRO A 255 20.76 -1.13 -6.85
CA PRO A 255 19.36 -1.08 -7.29
C PRO A 255 18.47 -1.93 -6.39
N VAL A 256 17.26 -1.44 -6.14
CA VAL A 256 16.24 -2.20 -5.41
C VAL A 256 15.55 -3.21 -6.32
N THR A 257 15.10 -4.33 -5.78
CA THR A 257 14.23 -5.30 -6.47
C THR A 257 12.74 -4.96 -6.29
N ALA A 258 12.43 -4.31 -5.17
CA ALA A 258 11.13 -3.72 -4.86
C ALA A 258 11.30 -2.68 -3.74
N PHE A 259 10.34 -1.77 -3.62
CA PHE A 259 10.28 -0.74 -2.59
C PHE A 259 8.90 -0.79 -1.92
N ALA A 260 8.85 -0.66 -0.59
CA ALA A 260 7.61 -0.44 0.12
C ALA A 260 7.78 0.61 1.22
N MET A 261 6.73 1.37 1.48
CA MET A 261 6.64 2.26 2.63
C MET A 261 5.22 2.21 3.19
N GLY A 262 5.10 2.07 4.50
CA GLY A 262 3.80 2.00 5.18
C GLY A 262 3.79 2.80 6.47
N LEU A 263 2.64 3.43 6.75
CA LEU A 263 2.29 3.99 8.03
C LEU A 263 1.63 2.90 8.88
N LEU A 264 2.23 2.58 10.00
CA LEU A 264 1.75 1.58 10.96
C LEU A 264 0.69 2.21 11.89
N PRO A 265 -0.20 1.38 12.48
CA PRO A 265 -1.05 1.83 13.57
C PRO A 265 -0.23 2.51 14.68
N GLY A 266 -0.73 3.63 15.23
CA GLY A 266 -0.02 4.46 16.20
C GLY A 266 1.01 5.44 15.64
N GLY A 267 1.17 5.52 14.30
CA GLY A 267 1.85 6.63 13.61
C GLY A 267 3.33 6.42 13.27
N ASP A 268 3.94 5.29 13.65
CA ASP A 268 5.28 4.92 13.18
C ASP A 268 5.25 4.60 11.68
N ALA A 269 6.38 4.78 10.99
CA ALA A 269 6.52 4.44 9.58
C ALA A 269 7.60 3.37 9.35
N GLU A 270 7.39 2.51 8.37
CA GLU A 270 8.34 1.48 7.99
C GLU A 270 8.64 1.54 6.49
N VAL A 271 9.93 1.53 6.13
CA VAL A 271 10.39 1.43 4.75
C VAL A 271 11.09 0.10 4.55
N LEU A 272 10.71 -0.63 3.51
CA LEU A 272 11.31 -1.90 3.10
C LEU A 272 11.94 -1.76 1.72
N LEU A 273 13.19 -2.20 1.60
CA LEU A 273 13.97 -2.18 0.36
C LEU A 273 14.45 -3.59 0.06
N GLY A 274 13.99 -4.17 -1.06
CA GLY A 274 14.46 -5.46 -1.54
C GLY A 274 15.76 -5.35 -2.33
N PHE A 275 16.65 -6.33 -2.19
CA PHE A 275 17.91 -6.44 -2.95
C PHE A 275 18.11 -7.84 -3.52
N GLU A 276 19.08 -8.00 -4.41
CA GLU A 276 19.35 -9.29 -5.06
C GLU A 276 19.93 -10.34 -4.10
N ASN A 277 20.66 -9.91 -3.07
CA ASN A 277 21.30 -10.80 -2.10
C ASN A 277 21.62 -10.11 -0.76
N ASP A 278 21.91 -10.92 0.25
CA ASP A 278 22.23 -10.44 1.60
C ASP A 278 23.43 -9.49 1.71
N GLU A 279 24.43 -9.63 0.81
CA GLU A 279 25.59 -8.74 0.84
C GLU A 279 25.22 -7.33 0.39
N GLN A 280 24.37 -7.23 -0.64
CA GLN A 280 23.80 -5.95 -1.07
C GLN A 280 22.92 -5.34 0.02
N ALA A 281 22.06 -6.14 0.67
CA ALA A 281 21.21 -5.66 1.76
C ALA A 281 22.05 -5.12 2.94
N ARG A 282 23.07 -5.85 3.41
CA ARG A 282 23.96 -5.38 4.48
C ARG A 282 24.70 -4.09 4.12
N THR A 283 25.21 -3.99 2.90
CA THR A 283 25.88 -2.78 2.41
C THR A 283 24.91 -1.60 2.38
N ASN A 284 23.69 -1.82 1.88
CA ASN A 284 22.69 -0.76 1.77
C ASN A 284 22.10 -0.39 3.13
N ALA A 285 22.01 -1.27 4.12
CA ALA A 285 21.56 -0.88 5.46
C ALA A 285 22.39 0.28 6.02
N ASP A 286 23.72 0.19 5.96
CA ASP A 286 24.59 1.27 6.44
C ASP A 286 24.46 2.54 5.59
N THR A 287 24.46 2.41 4.26
CA THR A 287 24.39 3.56 3.35
C THR A 287 23.02 4.25 3.39
N ARG A 288 21.91 3.51 3.36
CA ARG A 288 20.56 4.06 3.42
C ARG A 288 20.25 4.68 4.79
N ALA A 289 20.82 4.17 5.88
CA ALA A 289 20.71 4.81 7.19
C ALA A 289 21.28 6.24 7.21
N VAL A 290 22.44 6.45 6.57
CA VAL A 290 23.05 7.78 6.45
C VAL A 290 22.21 8.70 5.59
N LEU A 291 21.71 8.21 4.45
CA LEU A 291 20.90 9.00 3.52
C LEU A 291 19.54 9.39 4.10
N ALA A 292 18.89 8.48 4.81
CA ALA A 292 17.58 8.71 5.44
C ALA A 292 17.64 9.67 6.64
N ALA A 293 18.82 9.88 7.23
CA ALA A 293 19.02 10.80 8.34
C ALA A 293 19.59 12.17 7.90
N GLY A 294 19.67 12.42 6.59
CA GLY A 294 20.35 13.58 6.01
C GLY A 294 19.47 14.48 5.14
N PRO A 295 20.09 15.31 4.29
CA PRO A 295 19.37 16.19 3.38
C PRO A 295 18.47 15.43 2.40
N ALA A 296 17.35 16.06 2.01
CA ALA A 296 16.36 15.51 1.09
C ALA A 296 16.36 16.28 -0.27
N PRO A 297 17.44 16.20 -1.08
CA PRO A 297 17.45 16.84 -2.40
C PRO A 297 16.30 16.30 -3.26
N GLY A 298 15.67 17.17 -4.05
CA GLY A 298 14.48 16.84 -4.82
C GLY A 298 13.16 17.00 -4.06
N GLN A 299 13.18 17.04 -2.73
CA GLN A 299 12.00 17.31 -1.91
C GLN A 299 12.16 18.56 -1.01
N GLY A 300 13.39 19.09 -0.90
CA GLY A 300 13.71 20.25 -0.09
C GLY A 300 13.84 19.95 1.41
N GLY A 301 14.71 20.70 2.09
CA GLY A 301 15.00 20.50 3.52
C GLY A 301 15.73 19.19 3.80
N ASP A 302 15.61 18.70 5.03
CA ASP A 302 16.24 17.48 5.51
C ASP A 302 15.18 16.42 5.88
N PHE A 303 15.50 15.13 5.69
CA PHE A 303 14.61 14.05 6.15
C PHE A 303 14.46 14.03 7.67
N SER A 304 15.49 14.46 8.40
CA SER A 304 15.46 14.59 9.86
C SER A 304 14.47 15.63 10.39
N ASP A 305 13.99 16.53 9.54
CA ASP A 305 12.91 17.47 9.91
C ASP A 305 11.52 16.81 9.80
N ARG A 306 11.44 15.60 9.22
CA ARG A 306 10.20 14.88 8.92
C ARG A 306 10.06 13.61 9.72
N PHE A 307 11.16 12.92 10.01
CA PHE A 307 11.16 11.71 10.83
C PHE A 307 12.53 11.46 11.47
N ALA A 308 12.51 10.74 12.58
CA ALA A 308 13.71 10.15 13.18
C ALA A 308 13.90 8.71 12.69
N VAL A 309 15.10 8.38 12.21
CA VAL A 309 15.48 6.99 11.91
C VAL A 309 15.77 6.27 13.24
N ARG A 310 14.88 5.37 13.66
CA ARG A 310 15.01 4.63 14.92
C ARG A 310 15.92 3.42 14.80
N GLU A 311 15.75 2.67 13.73
CA GLU A 311 16.46 1.42 13.49
C GLU A 311 16.61 1.18 11.99
N VAL A 312 17.77 0.68 11.57
CA VAL A 312 17.98 0.16 10.23
C VAL A 312 18.58 -1.24 10.34
N THR A 313 17.93 -2.21 9.71
CA THR A 313 18.33 -3.63 9.78
C THR A 313 18.37 -4.25 8.40
N ALA A 314 19.32 -5.18 8.19
CA ALA A 314 19.34 -6.04 7.01
C ALA A 314 18.89 -7.46 7.41
N GLU A 315 17.82 -7.95 6.80
CA GLU A 315 17.20 -9.24 7.05
C GLU A 315 17.14 -10.04 5.75
N GLY A 316 18.05 -11.02 5.59
CA GLY A 316 18.20 -11.72 4.31
C GLY A 316 18.52 -10.73 3.19
N THR A 317 17.68 -10.70 2.16
CA THR A 317 17.80 -9.80 0.99
C THR A 317 17.13 -8.43 1.17
N MET A 318 16.53 -8.16 2.33
CA MET A 318 15.78 -6.93 2.59
C MET A 318 16.53 -6.00 3.55
N VAL A 319 16.37 -4.68 3.36
CA VAL A 319 16.67 -3.67 4.37
C VAL A 319 15.36 -3.07 4.88
N ARG A 320 15.24 -2.97 6.20
CA ARG A 320 14.12 -2.35 6.90
C ARG A 320 14.59 -1.09 7.62
N LEU A 321 13.90 0.02 7.41
CA LEU A 321 14.08 1.25 8.18
C LEU A 321 12.82 1.48 9.00
N SER A 322 12.97 1.52 10.32
CA SER A 322 11.90 1.94 11.23
C SER A 322 12.07 3.44 11.50
N LEU A 323 11.03 4.19 11.17
CA LEU A 323 11.01 5.64 11.22
C LEU A 323 9.94 6.08 12.23
N GLU A 324 10.22 7.15 12.98
CA GLU A 324 9.23 7.85 13.80
C GLU A 324 8.98 9.20 13.15
N PRO A 325 7.86 9.38 12.42
CA PRO A 325 7.47 10.66 11.85
C PRO A 325 7.34 11.76 12.92
N GLU A 326 7.77 12.97 12.57
CA GLU A 326 7.48 14.15 13.37
C GLU A 326 5.97 14.46 13.30
N PRO A 327 5.36 14.99 14.37
CA PRO A 327 3.98 15.43 14.32
C PRO A 327 3.77 16.39 13.15
N SER A 328 2.73 16.17 12.33
CA SER A 328 2.41 16.91 11.09
C SER A 328 3.34 16.71 9.90
N ALA A 329 4.26 15.74 9.95
CA ALA A 329 4.99 15.31 8.76
C ALA A 329 4.11 14.38 7.91
N PHE A 330 4.08 14.61 6.60
CA PHE A 330 3.31 13.82 5.64
C PHE A 330 4.25 12.88 4.86
N VAL A 331 4.90 11.97 5.56
CA VAL A 331 6.00 11.14 5.02
C VAL A 331 5.58 10.23 3.87
N LEU A 332 4.33 9.75 3.85
CA LEU A 332 3.79 8.93 2.77
C LEU A 332 3.35 9.81 1.60
N SER A 333 2.66 10.94 1.86
CA SER A 333 2.33 11.93 0.82
C SER A 333 3.58 12.44 0.10
N ASP A 334 4.68 12.65 0.82
CA ASP A 334 5.93 13.19 0.28
C ASP A 334 6.55 12.32 -0.81
N LEU A 335 6.20 11.03 -0.90
CA LEU A 335 6.59 10.16 -2.01
C LEU A 335 6.07 10.66 -3.37
N SER A 336 5.00 11.46 -3.37
CA SER A 336 4.45 12.09 -4.58
C SER A 336 5.10 13.44 -4.92
N SER A 337 5.90 14.00 -4.00
CA SER A 337 6.46 15.35 -4.10
C SER A 337 7.79 15.41 -4.86
N GLY A 338 8.45 14.27 -5.09
CA GLY A 338 9.72 14.21 -5.80
C GLY A 338 10.56 13.00 -5.43
N PRO A 339 11.79 12.91 -5.96
CA PRO A 339 12.65 11.75 -5.76
C PRO A 339 13.08 11.61 -4.30
N VAL A 340 13.35 10.37 -3.89
CA VAL A 340 13.69 10.01 -2.51
C VAL A 340 15.10 9.45 -2.50
N LEU A 341 16.06 10.23 -1.98
CA LEU A 341 17.48 9.90 -2.07
C LEU A 341 17.82 8.52 -1.48
N PHE A 342 17.26 8.19 -0.31
CA PHE A 342 17.48 6.88 0.31
C PHE A 342 16.71 5.74 -0.37
N ALA A 343 15.87 6.01 -1.36
CA ALA A 343 15.22 5.02 -2.23
C ALA A 343 15.80 5.00 -3.65
N SER A 344 16.85 5.79 -3.93
CA SER A 344 17.44 5.89 -5.28
C SER A 344 17.95 4.55 -5.80
N CYS A 345 17.82 4.42 -7.12
CA CYS A 345 18.61 3.57 -8.00
C CYS A 345 19.62 4.45 -8.75
#